data_AF-A0A7W0SQ50-F1
#
_entry.id   AF-A0A7W0SQ50-F1
#
_cell.length_a   1.000
_cell.length_b   1.000
_cell.length_c   1.000
_cell.angle_alpha   90.00
_cell.angle_beta   90.00
_cell.angle_gamma   90.00
#
_symmetry.space_group_name_H-M   'P 1'
#
loop_
_entity.id
_entity.type
_entity.pdbx_description
1 polymer ?
#
loop_
_entity_poly.entity_id
_entity_poly.type
_entity_poly.pdbx_seq_one_letter_code
_entity_poly.pdbx_strand_id
1 'polypeptide(L)'
;ESTTLSQHSYGWAIDINPLQNPYVRNDGTVLRHIAKPFRNRSLQRKGMIHDGDVVVRSFGRIGWEWGGDWHTLKDYMHFSLTGR
;
A
#
# COMPACT_ATOMS: atom_id res chain seq x y z
N GLU A 1 -11.05 3.70 21.02
CA GLU A 1 -11.48 4.48 19.85
C GLU A 1 -10.32 5.35 19.35
N SER A 2 -10.05 5.33 18.04
CA SER A 2 -9.07 6.23 17.42
C SER A 2 -9.70 7.60 17.23
N THR A 3 -9.01 8.68 17.61
CA THR A 3 -9.41 10.06 17.33
C THR A 3 -8.88 10.56 15.98
N THR A 4 -8.12 9.73 15.26
CA THR A 4 -7.49 10.08 13.99
C THR A 4 -8.28 9.47 12.83
N LEU A 5 -8.70 10.32 11.88
CA LEU A 5 -9.32 9.89 10.63
C LEU A 5 -8.24 9.44 9.63
N SER A 6 -8.61 8.45 8.81
CA SER A 6 -7.79 8.01 7.68
C SER A 6 -7.67 9.13 6.64
N GLN A 7 -6.54 9.14 5.90
CA GLN A 7 -6.34 10.04 4.76
C GLN A 7 -7.42 9.86 3.67
N HIS A 8 -7.99 8.65 3.55
CA HIS A 8 -9.13 8.38 2.65
C HIS A 8 -10.36 9.23 3.00
N SER A 9 -10.60 9.53 4.27
CA SER A 9 -11.74 10.35 4.70
C SER A 9 -11.63 11.81 4.24
N TYR A 10 -10.41 12.29 3.98
CA TYR A 10 -10.14 13.64 3.48
C TYR A 10 -10.00 13.69 1.95
N GLY A 11 -10.07 12.55 1.26
CA GLY A 11 -9.75 12.45 -0.17
C GLY A 11 -8.26 12.62 -0.48
N TRP A 12 -7.39 12.37 0.50
CA TRP A 12 -5.93 12.53 0.38
C TRP A 12 -5.19 11.19 0.22
N ALA A 13 -5.91 10.13 -0.07
CA ALA A 13 -5.35 8.82 -0.32
C ALA A 13 -6.02 8.11 -1.48
N ILE A 14 -5.29 7.18 -2.08
CA ILE A 14 -5.80 6.27 -3.10
C ILE A 14 -5.21 4.88 -2.88
N ASP A 15 -6.03 3.85 -3.10
CA ASP A 15 -5.59 2.46 -3.09
C ASP A 15 -5.63 1.89 -4.52
N ILE A 16 -4.50 1.36 -4.98
CA ILE A 16 -4.35 0.85 -6.35
C ILE A 16 -4.17 -0.67 -6.36
N ASN A 17 -5.01 -1.35 -7.16
CA ASN A 17 -5.05 -2.81 -7.29
C ASN A 17 -5.02 -3.56 -5.92
N PRO A 18 -6.03 -3.36 -5.03
CA PRO A 18 -6.02 -3.91 -3.67
C PRO A 18 -5.84 -5.43 -3.54
N LEU A 19 -6.20 -6.18 -4.58
CA LEU A 19 -6.01 -7.63 -4.60
C LEU A 19 -4.53 -8.00 -4.79
N GLN A 20 -3.84 -7.30 -5.69
CA GLN A 20 -2.44 -7.53 -6.03
C GLN A 20 -1.48 -6.81 -5.08
N ASN A 21 -1.95 -5.81 -4.35
CA ASN A 21 -1.17 -5.02 -3.39
C ASN A 21 -1.83 -5.02 -2.01
N PRO A 22 -2.02 -6.19 -1.39
CA PRO A 22 -2.77 -6.26 -0.15
C PRO A 22 -2.05 -5.56 1.00
N TYR A 23 -2.85 -5.08 1.95
CA TYR A 23 -2.41 -4.87 3.32
C TYR A 23 -1.87 -6.18 3.94
N VAL A 24 -0.66 -6.11 4.49
CA VAL A 24 0.05 -7.20 5.15
C VAL A 24 0.46 -6.75 6.56
N ARG A 25 -0.03 -7.47 7.57
CA ARG A 25 0.38 -7.27 8.98
C ARG A 25 1.81 -7.78 9.21
N ASN A 26 2.43 -7.38 10.32
CA ASN A 26 3.77 -7.86 10.71
C ASN A 26 3.89 -9.38 10.85
N ASP A 27 2.82 -10.07 11.24
CA ASP A 27 2.75 -11.54 11.31
C ASP A 27 2.58 -12.20 9.92
N GLY A 28 2.58 -11.40 8.85
CA GLY A 28 2.34 -11.82 7.48
C GLY A 28 0.87 -12.05 7.14
N THR A 29 -0.07 -11.75 8.04
CA THR A 29 -1.50 -11.94 7.79
C THR A 29 -1.99 -11.01 6.69
N VAL A 30 -2.75 -11.58 5.76
CA VAL A 30 -3.48 -10.87 4.71
C VAL A 30 -4.97 -11.16 4.88
N LEU A 31 -5.81 -10.11 4.86
CA LEU A 31 -7.24 -10.22 5.16
C LEU A 31 -8.00 -11.10 4.16
N ARG A 32 -7.66 -11.00 2.86
CA ARG A 32 -8.31 -11.76 1.79
C ARG A 32 -7.48 -12.98 1.43
N HIS A 33 -8.05 -14.18 1.56
CA HIS A 33 -7.34 -15.43 1.28
C HIS A 33 -6.78 -15.49 -0.15
N ILE A 34 -7.53 -14.98 -1.13
CA ILE A 34 -7.13 -14.89 -2.54
C ILE A 34 -5.93 -13.94 -2.77
N ALA A 35 -5.67 -13.02 -1.85
CA ALA A 35 -4.55 -12.08 -1.94
C ALA A 35 -3.24 -12.64 -1.37
N LYS A 36 -3.29 -13.77 -0.65
CA LYS A 36 -2.10 -14.40 -0.01
C LYS A 36 -0.90 -14.59 -0.95
N PRO A 37 -1.06 -15.02 -2.22
CA PRO A 37 0.08 -15.16 -3.12
C PRO A 37 0.82 -13.85 -3.39
N PHE A 38 0.12 -12.70 -3.36
CA PHE A 38 0.68 -11.38 -3.66
C PHE A 38 1.46 -10.76 -2.48
N ARG A 39 1.42 -11.39 -1.29
CA ARG A 39 2.32 -11.04 -0.19
C ARG A 39 3.78 -11.26 -0.56
N ASN A 40 4.07 -12.28 -1.39
CA ASN A 40 5.43 -12.56 -1.80
C ASN A 40 5.91 -11.51 -2.81
N ARG A 41 6.70 -10.55 -2.32
CA ARG A 41 7.22 -9.43 -3.12
C ARG A 41 8.37 -9.79 -4.06
N SER A 42 8.90 -11.03 -4.02
CA SER A 42 9.82 -11.52 -5.05
C SER A 42 9.11 -11.86 -6.36
N LEU A 43 7.77 -11.99 -6.36
CA LEU A 43 6.98 -12.21 -7.55
C LEU A 43 6.84 -10.91 -8.36
N GLN A 44 6.95 -11.04 -9.67
CA GLN A 44 6.70 -9.99 -10.65
C GLN A 44 5.43 -10.36 -11.43
N ARG A 45 4.29 -9.80 -11.03
CA ARG A 45 2.98 -10.04 -11.68
C ARG A 45 2.31 -8.72 -12.03
N LYS A 46 1.50 -8.73 -13.09
CA LYS A 46 0.72 -7.55 -13.52
C LYS A 46 -0.10 -7.01 -12.34
N GLY A 47 -0.04 -5.69 -12.17
CA GLY A 47 -0.77 -4.96 -11.14
C GLY A 47 -0.08 -4.90 -9.78
N MET A 48 0.99 -5.65 -9.55
CA MET A 48 1.82 -5.50 -8.35
C MET A 48 2.64 -4.20 -8.45
N ILE A 49 2.79 -3.51 -7.31
CA ILE A 49 3.54 -2.26 -7.18
C ILE A 49 4.78 -2.52 -6.36
N HIS A 50 5.96 -2.38 -6.95
CA HIS A 50 7.25 -2.57 -6.30
C HIS A 50 7.96 -1.24 -6.08
N ASP A 51 8.94 -1.26 -5.18
CA ASP A 51 9.83 -0.11 -5.00
C ASP A 51 10.49 0.28 -6.34
N GLY A 52 10.61 1.58 -6.59
CA GLY A 52 11.14 2.13 -7.84
C GLY A 52 10.18 2.13 -9.04
N ASP A 53 9.01 1.50 -8.95
CA ASP A 53 8.03 1.50 -10.04
C ASP A 53 7.58 2.92 -10.41
N VAL A 54 7.10 3.08 -11.65
CA VAL A 54 6.63 4.38 -12.15
C VAL A 54 5.56 4.99 -11.25
N VAL A 55 4.67 4.19 -10.67
CA VAL A 55 3.63 4.67 -9.76
C VAL A 55 4.22 5.23 -8.46
N VAL A 56 5.15 4.51 -7.83
CA VAL A 56 5.83 4.95 -6.60
C VAL A 56 6.60 6.24 -6.86
N ARG A 57 7.38 6.30 -7.94
CA ARG A 57 8.12 7.50 -8.32
C ARG A 57 7.22 8.68 -8.68
N SER A 58 6.04 8.43 -9.26
CA SER A 58 5.12 9.50 -9.67
C SER A 58 4.43 10.13 -8.47
N PHE A 59 3.96 9.32 -7.51
CA PHE A 59 3.41 9.84 -6.26
C PHE A 59 4.49 10.53 -5.42
N GLY A 60 5.69 9.95 -5.32
CA GLY A 60 6.82 10.58 -4.62
C GLY A 60 7.19 11.96 -5.19
N ARG A 61 7.10 12.16 -6.52
CA ARG A 61 7.36 13.47 -7.16
C ARG A 61 6.39 14.57 -6.78
N ILE A 62 5.17 14.22 -6.38
CA ILE A 62 4.16 15.18 -5.89
C ILE A 62 4.09 15.23 -4.36
N GLY A 63 5.06 14.62 -3.67
CA GLY A 63 5.15 14.61 -2.21
C GLY A 63 4.22 13.62 -1.51
N TRP A 64 3.65 12.65 -2.24
CA TRP A 64 2.86 11.58 -1.62
C TRP A 64 3.77 10.42 -1.22
N GLU A 65 3.41 9.76 -0.13
CA GLU A 65 4.11 8.61 0.43
C GLU A 65 3.42 7.30 0.04
N TRP A 66 4.17 6.20 0.09
CA TRP A 66 3.69 4.85 -0.24
C TRP A 66 3.64 3.95 1.00
N GLY A 67 2.51 3.29 1.22
CA GLY A 67 2.34 2.35 2.34
C GLY A 67 3.21 1.10 2.26
N GLY A 68 3.84 0.84 1.11
CA GLY A 68 4.87 -0.19 0.96
C GLY A 68 6.18 0.12 1.72
N ASP A 69 6.42 1.37 2.10
CA ASP A 69 7.65 1.78 2.81
C ASP A 69 7.53 1.71 4.33
N TRP A 70 6.30 1.67 4.86
CA TRP A 70 6.03 1.64 6.30
C TRP A 70 6.67 0.44 7.04
N HIS A 71 7.07 0.62 8.30
CA HIS A 71 7.86 -0.38 9.03
C HIS A 71 7.03 -1.44 9.76
N THR A 72 5.87 -1.08 10.30
CA THR A 72 5.07 -1.92 11.21
C THR A 72 3.86 -2.57 10.55
N LEU A 73 3.55 -2.20 9.32
CA LEU A 73 2.58 -2.87 8.47
C LEU A 73 2.93 -2.47 7.04
N LYS A 74 2.65 -3.34 6.09
CA LYS A 74 2.89 -3.03 4.67
C LYS A 74 1.54 -2.87 3.99
N ASP A 75 1.22 -1.67 3.56
CA ASP A 75 -0.01 -1.39 2.82
C ASP A 75 0.32 -1.05 1.36
N TYR A 76 0.59 -2.10 0.57
CA TYR A 76 1.17 -1.92 -0.77
C TYR A 76 0.25 -1.18 -1.75
N MET A 77 -1.06 -1.18 -1.52
CA MET A 77 -2.02 -0.48 -2.37
C MET A 77 -2.04 1.02 -2.10
N HIS A 78 -1.65 1.43 -0.89
CA HIS A 78 -1.92 2.74 -0.33
C HIS A 78 -0.90 3.80 -0.74
N PHE A 79 -1.40 4.92 -1.25
CA PHE A 79 -0.64 6.15 -1.42
C PHE A 79 -1.39 7.29 -0.75
N SER A 80 -0.69 8.15 -0.02
CA SER A 80 -1.32 9.30 0.63
C SER A 80 -0.41 10.50 0.78
N LEU A 81 -1.03 11.67 0.94
CA LEU A 81 -0.32 12.95 1.09
C LEU A 81 0.59 13.02 2.33
N THR A 82 0.23 12.31 3.41
CA THR A 82 0.96 12.41 4.70
C THR A 82 1.52 11.08 5.21
N GLY A 83 1.37 10.00 4.44
CA GLY A 83 1.88 8.67 4.80
C GLY A 83 1.23 8.05 6.04
N ARG A 84 -0.07 8.33 6.25
CA ARG A 84 -0.81 7.89 7.45
C ARG A 84 -2.14 7.20 7.13
#